data_AF-A0A1U7CXH3-F1
#
_entry.id   AF-A0A1U7CXH3-F1
#
_cell.length_a   1.000
_cell.length_b   1.000
_cell.length_c   1.000
_cell.angle_alpha   90.00
_cell.angle_beta   90.00
_cell.angle_gamma   90.00
#
_symmetry.space_group_name_H-M   'P 1'
#
loop_
_entity.id
_entity.type
_entity.pdbx_description
1 polymer ?
#
loop_
_entity_poly.entity_id
_entity_poly.type
_entity_poly.pdbx_seq_one_letter_code
_entity_poly.pdbx_strand_id
1 'polypeptide(L)'
;MDHTQHSSPTPGRRTEIHDGDVLTPHPEVVAGPSSAPSIRRPAQLPSRFDVPVSALAPLFRTRLERIYRCRVAFDLDLNTRATTRVLGGYYKTRRLVRVYVNDTELGRRPLEELFDTFLHEVAHHLEYTEPTSFSARACGRVPGRMHSRLFWKILGEIKYRWVILQRQAAAARQP
;
A
#
# COMPACT_ATOMS: atom_id res chain seq x y z
N MET A 1 18.99 0.08 75.45
CA MET A 1 20.18 -0.42 74.73
C MET A 1 19.69 -0.97 73.40
N ASP A 2 20.35 -0.51 72.35
CA ASP A 2 20.29 -0.89 70.94
C ASP A 2 19.02 -0.64 70.10
N HIS A 3 19.11 0.50 69.41
CA HIS A 3 18.55 0.77 68.09
C HIS A 3 19.09 -0.21 67.05
N THR A 4 18.25 -0.79 66.19
CA THR A 4 18.58 -0.89 64.76
C THR A 4 17.29 -0.98 63.93
N GLN A 5 17.00 0.10 63.20
CA GLN A 5 16.06 0.12 62.09
C GLN A 5 16.71 -0.60 60.91
N HIS A 6 16.00 -1.53 60.26
CA HIS A 6 16.39 -2.00 58.94
C HIS A 6 15.26 -1.84 57.92
N SER A 7 15.55 -0.91 57.03
CA SER A 7 14.89 -0.43 55.83
C SER A 7 14.34 -1.53 54.90
N SER A 8 13.13 -1.30 54.41
CA SER A 8 12.56 -1.99 53.24
C SER A 8 13.40 -1.73 51.98
N PRO A 9 13.63 -2.73 51.12
CA PRO A 9 14.21 -2.49 49.81
C PRO A 9 13.12 -2.16 48.78
N THR A 10 13.15 -0.93 48.29
CA THR A 10 12.51 -0.47 47.06
C THR A 10 13.21 -1.13 45.85
N PRO A 11 12.50 -1.74 44.90
CA PRO A 11 13.03 -1.91 43.56
C PRO A 11 12.49 -0.77 42.69
N GLY A 12 13.28 0.29 42.57
CA GLY A 12 13.17 1.17 41.42
C GLY A 12 13.82 0.49 40.22
N ARG A 13 13.05 0.18 39.16
CA ARG A 13 13.54 0.36 37.78
C ARG A 13 12.38 0.42 36.78
N ARG A 14 12.22 1.63 36.26
CA ARG A 14 11.60 2.03 35.00
C ARG A 14 12.05 1.14 33.84
N THR A 15 11.08 0.59 33.10
CA THR A 15 11.20 0.34 31.66
C THR A 15 9.82 0.49 31.04
N GLU A 16 9.57 1.71 30.56
CA GLU A 16 8.76 1.93 29.36
C GLU A 16 9.43 1.15 28.23
N ILE A 17 8.71 0.25 27.56
CA ILE A 17 9.12 -0.28 26.26
C ILE A 17 8.11 0.26 25.25
N HIS A 18 8.35 1.50 24.84
CA HIS A 18 7.99 1.96 23.50
C HIS A 18 8.86 1.18 22.53
N ASP A 19 8.27 0.28 21.74
CA ASP A 19 8.97 -0.31 20.59
C ASP A 19 8.45 0.37 19.32
N GLY A 20 8.88 1.63 19.18
CA GLY A 20 8.97 2.28 17.88
C GLY A 20 10.29 1.88 17.26
N ASP A 21 10.29 0.84 16.43
CA ASP A 21 11.45 0.50 15.62
C ASP A 21 11.24 1.04 14.19
N VAL A 22 11.32 2.37 14.10
CA VAL A 22 11.56 3.08 12.84
C VAL A 22 13.06 3.00 12.60
N LEU A 23 13.49 1.97 11.86
CA LEU A 23 14.87 1.91 11.36
C LEU A 23 15.16 3.17 10.53
N THR A 24 15.94 4.07 11.12
CA THR A 24 16.49 5.25 10.47
C THR A 24 17.97 4.97 10.28
N PRO A 25 18.46 4.69 9.06
CA PRO A 25 19.91 4.62 8.84
C PRO A 25 20.47 6.05 8.79
N HIS A 26 21.41 6.33 9.70
CA HIS A 26 22.23 7.53 9.72
C HIS A 26 23.24 7.45 8.56
N PRO A 27 23.35 8.45 7.66
CA PRO A 27 24.40 8.44 6.65
C PRO A 27 25.70 9.00 7.26
N GLU A 28 26.76 8.19 7.24
CA GLU A 28 28.13 8.69 7.33
C GLU A 28 28.45 9.47 6.05
N VAL A 29 28.83 10.73 6.22
CA VAL A 29 29.18 11.63 5.12
C VAL A 29 30.62 11.34 4.71
N VAL A 30 30.80 10.58 3.62
CA VAL A 30 32.07 10.52 2.90
C VAL A 30 31.94 11.37 1.64
N ALA A 31 32.61 12.53 1.64
CA ALA A 31 32.65 13.46 0.53
C ALA A 31 33.46 12.87 -0.64
N GLY A 32 32.77 12.36 -1.64
CA GLY A 32 33.31 12.00 -2.96
C GLY A 32 33.00 13.08 -4.02
N PRO A 33 33.77 13.14 -5.12
CA PRO A 33 33.82 14.30 -6.00
C PRO A 33 32.51 14.53 -6.77
N SER A 34 32.18 15.83 -6.86
CA SER A 34 31.02 16.44 -7.52
C SER A 34 30.76 15.84 -8.90
N SER A 35 29.71 15.01 -8.99
CA SER A 35 29.15 14.55 -10.25
C SER A 35 28.29 15.68 -10.82
N ALA A 36 28.58 16.08 -12.06
CA ALA A 36 27.91 17.13 -12.81
C ALA A 36 26.37 17.09 -12.68
N PRO A 37 25.68 18.25 -12.76
CA PRO A 37 24.23 18.30 -12.64
C PRO A 37 23.62 17.51 -13.80
N SER A 38 23.16 16.29 -13.52
CA SER A 38 22.27 15.56 -14.39
C SER A 38 21.06 16.47 -14.64
N ILE A 39 20.89 16.89 -15.89
CA ILE A 39 19.75 17.66 -16.36
C ILE A 39 18.51 16.86 -15.95
N ARG A 40 17.85 17.30 -14.86
CA ARG A 40 16.61 16.70 -14.39
C ARG A 40 15.63 16.80 -15.55
N ARG A 41 15.33 15.66 -16.18
CA ARG A 41 14.26 15.58 -17.18
C ARG A 41 13.02 16.16 -16.51
N PRO A 42 12.38 17.20 -17.07
CA PRO A 42 11.25 17.83 -16.42
C PRO A 42 10.19 16.76 -16.16
N ALA A 43 9.65 16.74 -14.93
CA ALA A 43 8.51 15.90 -14.59
C ALA A 43 7.47 16.07 -15.70
N GLN A 44 7.14 14.96 -16.36
CA GLN A 44 6.30 14.98 -17.54
C GLN A 44 4.97 15.64 -17.12
N LEU A 45 4.68 16.83 -17.65
CA LEU A 45 3.44 17.53 -17.35
C LEU A 45 2.28 16.60 -17.69
N PRO A 46 1.24 16.51 -16.84
CA PRO A 46 0.09 15.68 -17.14
C PRO A 46 -0.41 16.03 -18.54
N SER A 47 -0.56 15.01 -19.38
CA SER A 47 -1.18 15.19 -20.69
C SER A 47 -2.58 15.78 -20.48
N ARG A 48 -3.08 16.59 -21.41
CA ARG A 48 -4.47 17.11 -21.38
C ARG A 48 -5.53 16.00 -21.30
N PHE A 49 -5.12 14.76 -21.57
CA PHE A 49 -5.95 13.56 -21.53
C PHE A 49 -5.77 12.73 -20.25
N ASP A 50 -4.92 13.16 -19.31
CA ASP A 50 -4.75 12.45 -18.05
C ASP A 50 -5.95 12.71 -17.14
N VAL A 51 -6.55 11.62 -16.66
CA VAL A 51 -7.64 11.66 -15.70
C VAL A 51 -7.19 12.48 -14.48
N PRO A 52 -7.92 13.49 -14.00
CA PRO A 52 -7.51 14.24 -12.81
C PRO A 52 -7.47 13.33 -11.57
N VAL A 53 -6.59 13.62 -10.59
CA VAL A 53 -6.42 12.77 -9.39
C VAL A 53 -7.74 12.60 -8.63
N SER A 54 -8.57 13.65 -8.56
CA SER A 54 -9.90 13.62 -7.95
C SER A 54 -10.86 12.61 -8.60
N ALA A 55 -10.69 12.31 -9.89
CA ALA A 55 -11.53 11.34 -10.59
C ALA A 55 -11.02 9.89 -10.49
N LEU A 56 -9.80 9.67 -10.01
CA LEU A 56 -9.22 8.32 -9.91
C LEU A 56 -9.95 7.46 -8.87
N ALA A 57 -10.29 8.01 -7.70
CA ALA A 57 -10.96 7.24 -6.65
C ALA A 57 -12.33 6.69 -7.09
N PRO A 58 -13.27 7.51 -7.61
CA PRO A 58 -14.54 6.98 -8.12
C PRO A 58 -14.36 6.07 -9.34
N LEU A 59 -13.36 6.32 -10.20
CA LEU A 59 -13.03 5.45 -11.32
C LEU A 59 -12.59 4.05 -10.84
N PHE A 60 -11.69 3.99 -9.86
CA PHE A 60 -11.18 2.73 -9.32
C PHE A 60 -12.26 1.93 -8.61
N ARG A 61 -13.13 2.60 -7.84
CA ARG A 61 -14.29 1.96 -7.21
C ARG A 61 -15.25 1.38 -8.26
N THR A 62 -15.62 2.16 -9.27
CA THR A 62 -16.48 1.68 -10.37
C THR A 62 -15.85 0.49 -11.11
N ARG A 63 -14.54 0.54 -11.40
CA ARG A 63 -13.84 -0.58 -12.05
C ARG A 63 -13.82 -1.82 -11.15
N LEU A 64 -13.58 -1.67 -9.85
CA LEU A 64 -13.61 -2.76 -8.88
C LEU A 64 -14.99 -3.40 -8.82
N GLU A 65 -16.05 -2.62 -8.70
CA GLU A 65 -17.43 -3.13 -8.61
C GLU A 65 -17.83 -4.00 -9.79
N ARG A 66 -17.28 -3.74 -10.99
CA ARG A 66 -17.50 -4.56 -12.18
C ARG A 66 -16.82 -5.93 -12.12
N ILE A 67 -15.75 -6.08 -11.33
CA ILE A 67 -14.99 -7.33 -11.22
C ILE A 67 -15.21 -8.06 -9.89
N TYR A 68 -15.48 -7.32 -8.82
CA TYR A 68 -15.72 -7.84 -7.48
C TYR A 68 -16.45 -6.81 -6.60
N ARG A 69 -17.58 -7.21 -6.01
CA ARG A 69 -18.30 -6.38 -5.04
C ARG A 69 -17.86 -6.74 -3.62
N CYS A 70 -17.08 -5.85 -3.00
CA CYS A 70 -16.68 -6.00 -1.60
C CYS A 70 -17.89 -6.04 -0.67
N ARG A 71 -17.89 -6.99 0.27
CA ARG A 71 -18.88 -7.12 1.34
C ARG A 71 -18.51 -6.23 2.53
N VAL A 72 -17.22 -6.03 2.76
CA VAL A 72 -16.72 -5.14 3.81
C VAL A 72 -16.22 -3.85 3.17
N ALA A 73 -16.69 -2.71 3.68
CA ALA A 73 -16.28 -1.41 3.21
C ALA A 73 -14.83 -1.08 3.61
N PHE A 74 -14.17 -0.27 2.77
CA PHE A 74 -12.84 0.25 2.98
C PHE A 74 -12.71 1.67 2.43
N ASP A 75 -11.83 2.44 3.06
CA ASP A 75 -11.48 3.80 2.63
C ASP A 75 -10.38 3.75 1.58
N LEU A 76 -10.46 4.65 0.60
CA LEU A 76 -9.47 4.79 -0.46
C LEU A 76 -8.85 6.18 -0.38
N ASP A 77 -7.55 6.24 -0.12
CA ASP A 77 -6.76 7.47 -0.09
C ASP A 77 -5.77 7.50 -1.26
N LEU A 78 -5.90 8.52 -2.11
CA LEU A 78 -5.00 8.78 -3.22
C LEU A 78 -4.03 9.88 -2.81
N ASN A 79 -2.83 9.47 -2.43
CA ASN A 79 -1.84 10.37 -1.88
C ASN A 79 -0.95 10.93 -3.00
N THR A 80 -0.86 12.25 -3.09
CA THR A 80 -0.05 12.96 -4.10
C THR A 80 1.40 13.16 -3.69
N ARG A 81 1.78 12.81 -2.46
CA ARG A 81 3.17 12.81 -2.02
C ARG A 81 3.98 11.84 -2.89
N ALA A 82 5.07 12.33 -3.46
CA ALA A 82 5.98 11.51 -4.24
C ALA A 82 6.75 10.52 -3.36
N THR A 83 6.90 9.28 -3.84
CA THR A 83 7.61 8.19 -3.15
C THR A 83 8.53 7.46 -4.11
N THR A 84 9.69 6.99 -3.65
CA THR A 84 10.65 6.23 -4.50
C THR A 84 10.46 4.71 -4.46
N ARG A 85 9.82 4.15 -3.43
CA ARG A 85 9.78 2.69 -3.20
C ARG A 85 8.43 2.11 -2.81
N VAL A 86 7.50 2.94 -2.34
CA VAL A 86 6.22 2.47 -1.78
C VAL A 86 5.10 2.94 -2.70
N LEU A 87 4.55 2.02 -3.48
CA LEU A 87 3.53 2.34 -4.49
C LEU A 87 2.13 2.43 -3.87
N GLY A 88 1.89 1.68 -2.80
CA GLY A 88 0.63 1.62 -2.08
C GLY A 88 0.81 0.98 -0.71
N GLY A 89 -0.28 0.92 0.05
CA GLY A 89 -0.32 0.18 1.30
C GLY A 89 -1.73 0.00 1.85
N TYR A 90 -1.97 -1.16 2.45
CA TYR A 90 -3.20 -1.46 3.17
C TYR A 90 -3.00 -1.41 4.69
N TYR A 91 -3.75 -0.54 5.36
CA TYR A 91 -3.74 -0.40 6.82
C TYR A 91 -4.93 -1.14 7.44
N LYS A 92 -4.67 -2.36 7.94
CA LYS A 92 -5.68 -3.30 8.44
C LYS A 92 -6.66 -2.69 9.46
N THR A 93 -6.14 -1.99 10.47
CA THR A 93 -6.97 -1.45 11.57
C THR A 93 -7.96 -0.38 11.10
N ARG A 94 -7.57 0.39 10.07
CA ARG A 94 -8.40 1.45 9.49
C ARG A 94 -9.17 1.02 8.26
N ARG A 95 -8.93 -0.20 7.74
CA ARG A 95 -9.41 -0.66 6.44
C ARG A 95 -9.15 0.40 5.35
N LEU A 96 -7.93 0.92 5.35
CA LEU A 96 -7.53 2.00 4.45
C LEU A 96 -6.64 1.42 3.36
N VAL A 97 -7.06 1.55 2.11
CA VAL A 97 -6.24 1.35 0.92
C VAL A 97 -5.64 2.70 0.55
N ARG A 98 -4.31 2.81 0.56
CA ARG A 98 -3.59 3.99 0.09
C ARG A 98 -2.85 3.69 -1.20
N VAL A 99 -2.92 4.60 -2.17
CA VAL A 99 -2.13 4.54 -3.40
C VAL A 99 -1.35 5.85 -3.54
N TYR A 100 -0.05 5.76 -3.77
CA TYR A 100 0.79 6.92 -4.06
C TYR A 100 0.79 7.18 -5.56
N VAL A 101 0.33 8.37 -5.93
CA VAL A 101 0.07 8.73 -7.33
C VAL A 101 1.35 9.12 -8.08
N ASN A 102 2.33 9.62 -7.34
CA ASN A 102 3.56 10.17 -7.90
C ASN A 102 4.78 9.36 -7.48
N ASP A 103 5.65 9.10 -8.45
CA ASP A 103 7.03 8.69 -8.25
C ASP A 103 7.93 9.94 -8.13
N THR A 104 8.99 9.86 -7.34
CA THR A 104 9.90 10.98 -7.09
C THR A 104 10.72 11.38 -8.31
N GLU A 105 11.06 10.43 -9.18
CA GLU A 105 11.91 10.64 -10.36
C GLU A 105 11.07 10.82 -11.61
N LEU A 106 10.06 9.98 -11.80
CA LEU A 106 9.26 9.90 -13.02
C LEU A 106 8.00 10.78 -12.97
N GLY A 107 7.64 11.30 -11.80
CA GLY A 107 6.44 12.10 -11.62
C GLY A 107 5.17 11.24 -11.60
N ARG A 108 4.12 11.66 -12.30
CA ARG A 108 2.82 10.98 -12.21
C ARG A 108 2.87 9.57 -12.80
N ARG A 109 2.43 8.58 -12.02
CA ARG A 109 2.40 7.18 -12.48
C ARG A 109 1.26 6.93 -13.48
N PRO A 110 1.44 6.02 -14.46
CA PRO A 110 0.41 5.64 -15.41
C PRO A 110 -0.87 5.12 -14.73
N LEU A 111 -2.03 5.40 -15.34
CA LEU A 111 -3.33 4.99 -14.82
C LEU A 111 -3.44 3.49 -14.54
N GLU A 112 -2.97 2.66 -15.47
CA GLU A 112 -3.05 1.21 -15.33
C GLU A 112 -2.13 0.68 -14.22
N GLU A 113 -0.97 1.31 -14.01
CA GLU A 113 -0.07 0.98 -12.90
C GLU A 113 -0.67 1.35 -11.54
N LEU A 114 -1.34 2.52 -11.47
CA LEU A 114 -2.08 2.94 -10.28
C LEU A 114 -3.25 2.00 -9.98
N PHE A 115 -3.97 1.56 -11.01
CA PHE A 115 -5.07 0.61 -10.84
C PHE A 115 -4.57 -0.77 -10.40
N ASP A 116 -3.46 -1.25 -10.97
CA ASP A 116 -2.82 -2.49 -10.54
C ASP A 116 -2.36 -2.44 -9.08
N THR A 117 -1.82 -1.31 -8.66
CA THR A 117 -1.44 -1.05 -7.26
C THR A 117 -2.68 -1.05 -6.36
N PHE A 118 -3.76 -0.41 -6.80
CA PHE A 118 -5.03 -0.43 -6.07
C PHE A 118 -5.56 -1.86 -5.92
N LEU A 119 -5.55 -2.69 -6.97
CA LEU A 119 -5.95 -4.10 -6.89
C LEU A 119 -5.07 -4.91 -5.94
N HIS A 120 -3.77 -4.63 -5.90
CA HIS A 120 -2.85 -5.23 -4.94
C HIS A 120 -3.28 -4.96 -3.49
N GLU A 121 -3.55 -3.70 -3.15
CA GLU A 121 -3.96 -3.34 -1.79
C GLU A 121 -5.38 -3.81 -1.45
N VAL A 122 -6.28 -3.87 -2.43
CA VAL A 122 -7.61 -4.49 -2.27
C VAL A 122 -7.48 -5.99 -2.02
N ALA A 123 -6.52 -6.68 -2.65
CA ALA A 123 -6.28 -8.09 -2.37
C ALA A 123 -5.84 -8.30 -0.91
N HIS A 124 -5.06 -7.38 -0.34
CA HIS A 124 -4.79 -7.38 1.10
C HIS A 124 -6.06 -7.17 1.93
N HIS A 125 -6.92 -6.22 1.55
CA HIS A 125 -8.19 -6.03 2.23
C HIS A 125 -9.03 -7.31 2.28
N LEU A 126 -9.29 -7.90 1.11
CA LEU A 126 -10.10 -9.11 0.95
C LEU A 126 -9.51 -10.33 1.65
N GLU A 127 -8.18 -10.45 1.69
CA GLU A 127 -7.50 -11.52 2.42
C GLU A 127 -7.84 -11.50 3.92
N TYR A 128 -8.00 -10.32 4.51
CA TYR A 128 -8.35 -10.16 5.92
C TYR A 128 -9.86 -10.21 6.20
N THR A 129 -10.68 -9.74 5.26
CA THR A 129 -12.11 -9.51 5.52
C THR A 129 -13.02 -10.55 4.87
N GLU A 130 -12.60 -11.19 3.79
CA GLU A 130 -13.45 -12.04 2.95
C GLU A 130 -12.76 -13.35 2.50
N PRO A 131 -12.00 -14.07 3.35
CA PRO A 131 -11.25 -15.26 2.92
C PRO A 131 -12.16 -16.37 2.34
N THR A 132 -13.39 -16.48 2.86
CA THR A 132 -14.36 -17.50 2.44
C THR A 132 -14.85 -17.30 1.01
N SER A 133 -14.89 -16.04 0.54
CA SER A 133 -15.26 -15.72 -0.86
C SER A 133 -14.27 -16.32 -1.86
N PHE A 134 -13.06 -16.67 -1.40
CA PHE A 134 -11.98 -17.24 -2.20
C PHE A 134 -11.62 -18.67 -1.75
N SER A 135 -12.60 -19.40 -1.20
CA SER A 135 -12.46 -20.79 -0.76
C SER A 135 -11.39 -21.02 0.32
N ALA A 136 -11.15 -20.03 1.18
CA ALA A 136 -10.26 -20.16 2.33
C ALA A 136 -11.04 -19.94 3.64
N ARG A 137 -10.70 -20.71 4.68
CA ARG A 137 -11.36 -20.57 5.99
C ARG A 137 -10.81 -19.40 6.82
N ALA A 138 -9.55 -19.03 6.59
CA ALA A 138 -8.87 -17.95 7.32
C ALA A 138 -7.77 -17.31 6.48
N CYS A 139 -7.28 -16.16 6.93
CA CYS A 139 -6.08 -15.52 6.43
C CYS A 139 -4.86 -16.43 6.72
N GLY A 140 -4.19 -16.91 5.67
CA GLY A 140 -2.98 -17.75 5.78
C GLY A 140 -1.68 -16.96 5.86
N ARG A 141 -1.74 -15.67 6.25
CA ARG A 141 -0.56 -14.81 6.30
C ARG A 141 0.33 -15.19 7.48
N VAL A 142 1.63 -15.30 7.20
CA VAL A 142 2.67 -15.62 8.19
C VAL A 142 3.42 -14.34 8.54
N PRO A 143 3.75 -14.07 9.83
CA PRO A 143 4.62 -12.97 10.22
C PRO A 143 5.90 -12.94 9.37
N GLY A 144 6.33 -11.75 8.93
CA GLY A 144 7.48 -11.58 8.04
C GLY A 144 7.21 -11.86 6.55
N ARG A 145 6.07 -12.47 6.18
CA ARG A 145 5.69 -12.67 4.77
C ARG A 145 4.66 -11.63 4.32
N MET A 146 5.01 -10.87 3.28
CA MET A 146 4.11 -9.87 2.69
C MET A 146 2.88 -10.51 2.03
N HIS A 147 3.05 -11.61 1.29
CA HIS A 147 1.99 -12.21 0.47
C HIS A 147 1.80 -13.69 0.77
N SER A 148 0.61 -14.08 1.21
CA SER A 148 0.24 -15.49 1.40
C SER A 148 -0.20 -16.14 0.08
N ARG A 149 -0.42 -17.46 0.09
CA ARG A 149 -1.05 -18.15 -1.05
C ARG A 149 -2.47 -17.64 -1.34
N LEU A 150 -3.22 -17.27 -0.30
CA LEU A 150 -4.57 -16.71 -0.44
C LEU A 150 -4.52 -15.35 -1.12
N PHE A 151 -3.58 -14.47 -0.72
CA PHE A 151 -3.35 -13.20 -1.38
C PHE A 151 -3.17 -13.36 -2.90
N TRP A 152 -2.29 -14.26 -3.33
CA TRP A 152 -2.03 -14.48 -4.76
C TRP A 152 -3.24 -15.03 -5.50
N LYS A 153 -4.03 -15.90 -4.86
CA LYS A 153 -5.29 -16.39 -5.42
C LYS A 153 -6.28 -15.24 -5.64
N ILE A 154 -6.48 -14.39 -4.63
CA ILE A 154 -7.37 -13.22 -4.70
C ILE A 154 -6.91 -12.27 -5.81
N LEU A 155 -5.65 -11.85 -5.77
CA LEU A 155 -5.10 -10.90 -6.73
C LEU A 155 -5.17 -11.44 -8.17
N GLY A 156 -4.82 -12.70 -8.36
CA GLY A 156 -4.91 -13.37 -9.66
C GLY A 156 -6.34 -13.40 -10.20
N GLU A 157 -7.32 -13.71 -9.34
CA GLU A 157 -8.72 -13.77 -9.72
C GLU A 157 -9.29 -12.40 -10.12
N ILE A 158 -9.06 -11.35 -9.32
CA ILE A 158 -9.56 -10.01 -9.65
C ILE A 158 -8.87 -9.43 -10.89
N LYS A 159 -7.55 -9.67 -11.07
CA LYS A 159 -6.83 -9.29 -12.30
C LYS A 159 -7.35 -10.05 -13.53
N TYR A 160 -7.60 -11.34 -13.40
CA TYR A 160 -8.17 -12.13 -14.49
C TYR A 160 -9.54 -11.60 -14.93
N ARG A 161 -10.44 -11.33 -13.97
CA ARG A 161 -11.76 -10.74 -14.26
C ARG A 161 -11.65 -9.39 -14.96
N TRP A 162 -10.68 -8.55 -14.58
CA TRP A 162 -10.41 -7.28 -15.25
C TRP A 162 -9.97 -7.48 -16.70
N VAL A 163 -9.05 -8.41 -16.96
CA VAL A 163 -8.59 -8.73 -18.34
C VAL A 163 -9.76 -9.22 -19.21
N ILE A 164 -10.63 -10.08 -18.67
CA ILE A 164 -11.82 -10.54 -19.40
C ILE A 164 -12.74 -9.37 -19.74
N LEU A 165 -13.01 -8.48 -18.79
CA LEU A 165 -13.84 -7.31 -19.00
C LEU A 165 -13.25 -6.35 -20.07
N GLN A 166 -11.93 -6.16 -20.05
CA GLN A 166 -11.24 -5.36 -21.07
C GLN A 166 -11.37 -5.98 -22.47
N ARG A 167 -11.24 -7.31 -22.60
CA ARG A 167 -11.42 -8.03 -23.87
C ARG A 167 -12.85 -7.90 -24.40
N GLN A 168 -13.85 -8.06 -23.52
CA GLN A 168 -15.25 -7.88 -23.89
C GLN A 168 -15.54 -6.46 -24.37
N ALA A 169 -15.01 -5.45 -23.67
CA ALA A 169 -15.16 -4.05 -24.07
C ALA A 169 -14.45 -3.74 -25.39
N ALA A 170 -13.32 -4.39 -25.70
CA ALA A 170 -12.63 -4.24 -26.97
C ALA A 170 -13.43 -4.89 -28.12
N ALA A 171 -13.94 -6.10 -27.93
CA ALA A 171 -14.76 -6.80 -28.92
C ALA A 171 -16.05 -6.03 -29.23
N ALA A 172 -16.72 -5.46 -28.23
CA ALA A 172 -17.93 -4.65 -28.43
C ALA A 172 -17.70 -3.31 -29.16
N ARG A 173 -16.44 -2.89 -29.34
CA ARG A 173 -16.07 -1.67 -30.08
C ARG A 173 -15.64 -1.95 -31.51
N GLN A 174 -15.51 -3.21 -31.90
CA GLN A 174 -15.25 -3.58 -33.29
C GLN A 174 -16.61 -3.68 -34.00
N PRO A 175 -16.87 -2.83 -35.02
CA PRO A 175 -18.15 -2.80 -35.74
C PRO A 175 -18.40 -4.05 -36.57
#